data_AF-A0A354W837-F1
#
_entry.id   AF-A0A354W837-F1
#
_cell.length_a   1.000
_cell.length_b   1.000
_cell.length_c   1.000
_cell.angle_alpha   90.00
_cell.angle_beta   90.00
_cell.angle_gamma   90.00
#
_symmetry.space_group_name_H-M   'P 1'
#
loop_
_entity.id
_entity.type
_entity.pdbx_description
1 polymer ?
#
loop_
_entity_poly.entity_id
_entity_poly.type
_entity_poly.pdbx_seq_one_letter_code
_entity_poly.pdbx_strand_id
1 'polypeptide(L)'
;NVGTVIIGGGMGFTFVKAMGGAIGTSLVEDDKLDLAKQLIVEAKAKGCNLLIPVDTLITKDFADTPAERVCPIGEIPEGYMGLDNGPQSVVNALEALASSKTIIWNGPMGVFEFENYAGGTKAVAQAVADATANGAFSLIGGGDSVAAVNKFGYSEKVSYISTGGGAMLEFLEGKTLPGVAALR
;
A
#
# COMPACT_ATOMS: atom_id res chain seq x y z
N ASN A 1 -19.98 -0.88 9.45
CA ASN A 1 -18.59 -1.11 9.89
C ASN A 1 -17.68 -0.24 9.06
N VAL A 2 -16.88 0.59 9.71
CA VAL A 2 -15.90 1.42 9.01
C VAL A 2 -14.57 0.67 9.06
N GLY A 3 -13.97 0.42 7.89
CA GLY A 3 -12.76 -0.38 7.76
C GLY A 3 -11.48 0.40 8.05
N THR A 4 -10.35 -0.28 7.91
CA THR A 4 -9.02 0.33 7.87
C THR A 4 -8.60 0.46 6.41
N VAL A 5 -8.03 1.60 6.04
CA VAL A 5 -7.33 1.79 4.76
C VAL A 5 -5.85 1.98 5.07
N ILE A 6 -5.00 1.12 4.52
CA ILE A 6 -3.55 1.18 4.68
C ILE A 6 -2.98 1.77 3.40
N ILE A 7 -2.25 2.88 3.52
CA ILE A 7 -1.51 3.49 2.42
C ILE A 7 -0.05 3.04 2.54
N GLY A 8 0.59 2.74 1.42
CA GLY A 8 1.99 2.37 1.32
C GLY A 8 2.59 2.79 -0.01
N GLY A 9 3.88 2.48 -0.20
CA GLY A 9 4.59 2.77 -1.43
C GLY A 9 4.61 4.26 -1.79
N GLY A 10 4.83 4.54 -3.07
CA GLY A 10 4.93 5.92 -3.58
C GLY A 10 3.70 6.79 -3.28
N MET A 11 2.51 6.19 -3.20
CA MET A 11 1.28 6.91 -2.88
C MET A 11 1.34 7.60 -1.51
N GLY A 12 2.04 7.01 -0.53
CA GLY A 12 2.17 7.56 0.82
C GLY A 12 2.75 8.99 0.82
N PHE A 13 3.70 9.29 -0.07
CA PHE A 13 4.34 10.60 -0.11
C PHE A 13 3.40 11.73 -0.54
N THR A 14 2.45 11.46 -1.45
CA THR A 14 1.42 12.44 -1.83
C THR A 14 0.56 12.82 -0.62
N PHE A 15 0.14 11.85 0.20
CA PHE A 15 -0.61 12.11 1.44
C PHE A 15 0.22 12.88 2.46
N VAL A 16 1.49 12.52 2.63
CA VAL A 16 2.39 13.18 3.59
C VAL A 16 2.67 14.63 3.17
N LYS A 17 2.95 14.88 1.90
CA LYS A 17 3.14 16.24 1.37
C LYS A 17 1.86 17.07 1.48
N ALA A 18 0.70 16.45 1.25
CA ALA A 18 -0.61 17.09 1.43
C ALA A 18 -0.87 17.52 2.89
N MET A 19 -0.28 16.82 3.87
CA MET A 19 -0.30 17.17 5.29
C MET A 19 0.78 18.19 5.70
N GLY A 20 1.62 18.65 4.75
CA GLY A 20 2.70 19.62 5.00
C GLY A 20 4.06 19.00 5.33
N GLY A 21 4.23 17.68 5.17
CA GLY A 21 5.51 17.00 5.38
C GLY A 21 6.51 17.25 4.25
N ALA A 22 7.80 17.17 4.59
CA ALA A 22 8.91 17.17 3.64
C ALA A 22 9.20 15.75 3.13
N ILE A 23 9.15 15.56 1.81
CA ILE A 23 9.29 14.24 1.17
C ILE A 23 10.58 14.09 0.33
N GLY A 24 11.48 15.08 0.38
CA GLY A 24 12.67 15.14 -0.47
C GLY A 24 12.32 14.98 -1.96
N THR A 25 13.02 14.07 -2.64
CA THR A 25 12.83 13.72 -4.06
C THR A 25 11.93 12.50 -4.27
N SER A 26 11.17 12.09 -3.25
CA SER A 26 10.24 10.94 -3.35
C SER A 26 9.13 11.18 -4.38
N LEU A 27 8.59 10.08 -4.93
CA LEU A 27 7.53 10.14 -5.93
C LEU A 27 6.30 10.87 -5.40
N VAL A 28 5.76 11.81 -6.17
CA VAL A 28 4.57 12.59 -5.78
C VAL A 28 3.72 12.97 -6.98
N GLU A 29 2.41 12.98 -6.78
CA GLU A 29 1.43 13.50 -7.72
C GLU A 29 0.93 14.86 -7.22
N ASP A 30 1.61 15.94 -7.64
CA ASP A 30 1.30 17.31 -7.17
C ASP A 30 -0.12 17.77 -7.52
N ASP A 31 -0.70 17.27 -8.61
CA ASP A 31 -2.09 17.55 -9.00
C ASP A 31 -3.13 16.81 -8.14
N LYS A 32 -2.70 15.90 -7.25
CA LYS A 32 -3.58 15.13 -6.35
C LYS A 32 -3.53 15.58 -4.89
N LEU A 33 -2.73 16.59 -4.54
CA LEU A 33 -2.58 17.02 -3.15
C LEU A 33 -3.90 17.47 -2.50
N ASP A 34 -4.74 18.20 -3.24
CA ASP A 34 -6.03 18.64 -2.72
C ASP A 34 -7.02 17.46 -2.55
N LEU A 35 -6.96 16.48 -3.47
CA LEU A 35 -7.72 15.24 -3.33
C LEU A 35 -7.27 14.45 -2.10
N ALA A 36 -5.96 14.31 -1.86
CA ALA A 36 -5.44 13.62 -0.69
C ALA A 36 -5.91 14.29 0.62
N LYS A 37 -5.91 15.63 0.71
CA LYS A 37 -6.47 16.37 1.86
C LYS A 37 -7.95 16.06 2.07
N GLN A 38 -8.73 16.07 0.99
CA GLN A 38 -10.17 15.75 1.05
C GLN A 38 -10.40 14.33 1.57
N LEU A 39 -9.66 13.34 1.05
CA LEU A 39 -9.77 11.94 1.47
C LEU A 39 -9.40 11.74 2.94
N ILE A 40 -8.39 12.44 3.46
CA ILE A 40 -8.04 12.40 4.90
C ILE A 40 -9.21 12.92 5.75
N VAL A 41 -9.82 14.05 5.37
CA VAL A 41 -10.96 14.62 6.08
C VAL A 41 -12.17 13.68 6.02
N GLU A 42 -12.46 13.13 4.85
CA GLU A 42 -13.57 12.21 4.62
C GLU A 42 -13.39 10.91 5.42
N ALA A 43 -12.19 10.32 5.41
CA ALA A 43 -11.86 9.15 6.20
C ALA A 43 -12.14 9.40 7.68
N LYS A 44 -11.67 10.52 8.22
CA LYS A 44 -11.93 10.91 9.61
C LYS A 44 -13.42 11.10 9.89
N ALA A 45 -14.14 11.80 9.03
CA ALA A 45 -15.58 12.05 9.18
C ALA A 45 -16.40 10.75 9.15
N LYS A 46 -15.96 9.77 8.35
CA LYS A 46 -16.59 8.44 8.27
C LYS A 46 -16.16 7.50 9.38
N GLY A 47 -15.16 7.85 10.20
CA GLY A 47 -14.58 6.96 11.22
C GLY A 47 -13.67 5.87 10.65
N CYS A 48 -13.12 6.07 9.45
CA CYS A 48 -12.21 5.15 8.78
C CYS A 48 -10.82 5.31 9.40
N ASN A 49 -10.22 4.18 9.77
CA ASN A 49 -8.84 4.18 10.24
C ASN A 49 -7.92 4.26 9.02
N LEU A 50 -7.48 5.48 8.67
CA LEU A 50 -6.54 5.71 7.56
C LEU A 50 -5.11 5.65 8.09
N LEU A 51 -4.41 4.55 7.81
CA LEU A 51 -3.01 4.35 8.17
C LEU A 51 -2.11 4.85 7.03
N ILE A 52 -1.57 6.05 7.20
CA ILE A 52 -0.48 6.59 6.36
C ILE A 52 0.84 6.13 6.97
N PRO A 53 1.87 5.76 6.17
CA PRO A 53 3.17 5.39 6.73
C PRO A 53 3.72 6.51 7.63
N VAL A 54 4.49 6.14 8.64
CA VAL A 54 5.10 7.08 9.61
C VAL A 54 6.62 7.19 9.42
N ASP A 55 7.23 6.19 8.79
CA ASP A 55 8.65 6.09 8.51
C ASP A 55 8.91 5.41 7.15
N THR A 56 10.09 5.63 6.57
CA THR A 56 10.49 5.09 5.27
C THR A 56 11.99 4.79 5.23
N LEU A 57 12.37 3.83 4.39
CA LEU A 57 13.76 3.58 4.02
C LEU A 57 14.19 4.58 2.95
N ILE A 58 15.21 5.40 3.24
CA ILE A 58 15.67 6.46 2.34
C ILE A 58 17.02 6.16 1.71
N THR A 59 17.18 6.63 0.47
CA THR A 59 18.42 6.61 -0.31
C THR A 59 18.49 7.87 -1.19
N LYS A 60 19.63 8.10 -1.85
CA LYS A 60 19.79 9.20 -2.81
C LYS A 60 19.46 8.82 -4.25
N ASP A 61 19.62 7.54 -4.59
CA ASP A 61 19.49 7.04 -5.95
C ASP A 61 18.41 5.97 -6.02
N PHE A 62 17.64 5.97 -7.11
CA PHE A 62 16.69 4.90 -7.42
C PHE A 62 17.46 3.67 -7.93
N ALA A 63 17.99 2.88 -7.01
CA ALA A 63 18.79 1.69 -7.30
C ALA A 63 18.64 0.64 -6.19
N ASP A 64 18.95 -0.62 -6.50
CA ASP A 64 18.99 -1.71 -5.51
C ASP A 64 20.28 -1.67 -4.67
N THR A 65 20.44 -0.59 -3.92
CA THR A 65 21.49 -0.43 -2.90
C THR A 65 20.86 -0.40 -1.52
N PRO A 66 21.55 -0.85 -0.46
CA PRO A 66 21.03 -0.76 0.89
C PRO A 66 20.63 0.67 1.25
N ALA A 67 19.48 0.82 1.92
CA ALA A 67 19.03 2.12 2.42
C ALA A 67 20.10 2.75 3.33
N GLU A 68 20.33 4.06 3.17
CA GLU A 68 21.30 4.76 4.01
C GLU A 68 20.80 4.86 5.46
N ARG A 69 19.49 5.01 5.65
CA ARG A 69 18.82 5.03 6.96
C ARG A 69 17.30 4.92 6.85
N VAL A 70 16.65 4.72 7.99
CA VAL A 70 15.22 4.97 8.21
C VAL A 70 15.02 6.45 8.54
N CYS A 71 13.94 7.05 8.09
CA CYS A 71 13.58 8.44 8.39
C CYS A 71 12.06 8.57 8.61
N PRO A 72 11.59 9.47 9.49
CA PRO A 72 10.18 9.85 9.51
C PRO A 72 9.73 10.30 8.12
N ILE A 73 8.59 9.78 7.63
CA ILE A 73 8.21 9.96 6.22
C ILE A 73 7.96 11.43 5.83
N GLY A 74 7.64 12.29 6.82
CA GLY A 74 7.41 13.72 6.64
C GLY A 74 8.63 14.60 6.92
N GLU A 75 9.81 14.01 7.13
CA GLU A 75 11.07 14.70 7.42
C GLU A 75 12.20 14.25 6.49
N ILE A 76 11.86 13.76 5.29
CA ILE A 76 12.85 13.26 4.32
C ILE A 76 13.69 14.45 3.82
N PRO A 77 15.02 14.42 4.00
CA PRO A 77 15.88 15.52 3.59
C PRO A 77 15.93 15.70 2.07
N GLU A 78 16.24 16.92 1.63
CA GLU A 78 16.43 17.22 0.21
C GLU A 78 17.51 16.32 -0.41
N GLY A 79 17.27 15.87 -1.64
CA GLY A 79 18.14 14.91 -2.34
C GLY A 79 18.02 13.45 -1.89
N TYR A 80 17.15 13.14 -0.93
CA TYR A 80 16.79 11.76 -0.57
C TYR A 80 15.37 11.41 -1.04
N MET A 81 15.15 10.13 -1.34
CA MET A 81 13.85 9.54 -1.67
C MET A 81 13.57 8.32 -0.82
N GLY A 82 12.30 8.08 -0.50
CA GLY A 82 11.84 6.86 0.13
C GLY A 82 11.48 5.78 -0.89
N LEU A 83 11.97 4.56 -0.69
CA LEU A 83 11.75 3.43 -1.62
C LEU A 83 11.00 2.24 -1.01
N ASP A 84 10.85 2.18 0.31
CA ASP A 84 9.99 1.21 1.00
C ASP A 84 9.50 1.80 2.33
N ASN A 85 8.42 1.23 2.85
CA ASN A 85 7.93 1.57 4.18
C ASN A 85 8.96 1.20 5.25
N GLY A 86 9.11 2.06 6.26
CA GLY A 86 9.98 1.81 7.39
C GLY A 86 9.40 0.77 8.36
N PRO A 87 10.21 0.32 9.34
CA PRO A 87 9.83 -0.74 10.26
C PRO A 87 8.57 -0.42 11.06
N GLN A 88 8.37 0.83 11.51
CA GLN A 88 7.19 1.17 12.30
C GLN A 88 5.92 1.17 11.44
N SER A 89 6.01 1.67 10.21
CA SER A 89 4.90 1.65 9.25
C SER A 89 4.48 0.22 8.91
N VAL A 90 5.46 -0.68 8.76
CA VAL A 90 5.20 -2.11 8.56
C VAL A 90 4.48 -2.67 9.78
N VAL A 91 4.99 -2.48 11.01
CA VAL A 91 4.32 -2.95 12.24
C VAL A 91 2.86 -2.51 12.30
N ASN A 92 2.58 -1.23 12.08
CA ASN A 92 1.21 -0.70 12.11
C ASN A 92 0.30 -1.39 11.08
N ALA A 93 0.83 -1.68 9.88
CA ALA A 93 0.08 -2.40 8.85
C ALA A 93 -0.19 -3.86 9.26
N LEU A 94 0.80 -4.57 9.80
CA LEU A 94 0.64 -5.97 10.21
C LEU A 94 -0.39 -6.11 11.35
N GLU A 95 -0.40 -5.18 12.32
CA GLU A 95 -1.40 -5.15 13.40
C GLU A 95 -2.83 -4.98 12.87
N ALA A 96 -3.02 -4.08 11.91
CA ALA A 96 -4.32 -3.89 11.27
C ALA A 96 -4.76 -5.13 10.47
N LEU A 97 -3.83 -5.77 9.75
CA LEU A 97 -4.11 -6.98 8.98
C LEU A 97 -4.48 -8.17 9.87
N ALA A 98 -3.79 -8.35 11.01
CA ALA A 98 -4.02 -9.47 11.91
C ALA A 98 -5.45 -9.52 12.50
N SER A 99 -6.10 -8.36 12.64
CA SER A 99 -7.47 -8.24 13.16
C SER A 99 -8.55 -8.21 12.07
N SER A 100 -8.15 -8.21 10.80
CA SER A 100 -9.06 -8.03 9.66
C SER A 100 -9.75 -9.35 9.26
N LYS A 101 -11.06 -9.29 9.02
CA LYS A 101 -11.85 -10.43 8.50
C LYS A 101 -11.91 -10.49 6.98
N THR A 102 -11.68 -9.35 6.33
CA THR A 102 -11.68 -9.20 4.89
C THR A 102 -10.56 -8.24 4.54
N ILE A 103 -9.69 -8.66 3.63
CA ILE A 103 -8.52 -7.92 3.20
C ILE A 103 -8.59 -7.78 1.68
N ILE A 104 -8.44 -6.56 1.19
CA ILE A 104 -8.28 -6.27 -0.24
C ILE A 104 -6.92 -5.59 -0.37
N TRP A 105 -6.03 -6.16 -1.17
CA TRP A 105 -4.68 -5.64 -1.35
C TRP A 105 -4.40 -5.32 -2.83
N ASN A 106 -3.99 -4.06 -3.07
CA ASN A 106 -3.62 -3.53 -4.36
C ASN A 106 -2.48 -2.50 -4.21
N GLY A 107 -1.34 -2.77 -4.84
CA GLY A 107 -0.12 -1.96 -4.77
C GLY A 107 0.88 -2.46 -3.71
N PRO A 108 2.19 -2.52 -4.02
CA PRO A 108 3.22 -2.89 -3.05
C PRO A 108 3.48 -1.78 -2.02
N MET A 109 4.24 -2.10 -0.97
CA MET A 109 4.61 -1.13 0.08
C MET A 109 5.88 -0.34 -0.25
N GLY A 110 6.60 -0.76 -1.30
CA GLY A 110 7.88 -0.23 -1.75
C GLY A 110 8.26 -0.81 -3.10
N VAL A 111 9.47 -0.50 -3.57
CA VAL A 111 10.04 -1.00 -4.83
C VAL A 111 10.50 -2.46 -4.66
N PHE A 112 9.53 -3.37 -4.58
CA PHE A 112 9.77 -4.77 -4.20
C PHE A 112 10.59 -5.58 -5.22
N GLU A 113 10.81 -5.03 -6.41
CA GLU A 113 11.75 -5.54 -7.40
C GLU A 113 13.18 -5.51 -6.86
N PHE A 114 13.53 -4.51 -6.06
CA PHE A 114 14.83 -4.36 -5.39
C PHE A 114 14.86 -5.14 -4.08
N GLU A 115 15.86 -5.99 -3.88
CA GLU A 115 15.94 -6.83 -2.69
C GLU A 115 16.05 -6.00 -1.41
N ASN A 116 16.75 -4.86 -1.47
CA ASN A 116 16.91 -3.94 -0.34
C ASN A 116 15.63 -3.17 0.01
N TYR A 117 14.61 -3.18 -0.86
CA TYR A 117 13.34 -2.43 -0.70
C TYR A 117 12.10 -3.32 -0.85
N ALA A 118 12.28 -4.63 -0.71
CA ALA A 118 11.23 -5.63 -0.75
C ALA A 118 10.66 -5.99 0.63
N GLY A 119 11.26 -5.49 1.71
CA GLY A 119 10.97 -5.91 3.08
C GLY A 119 9.52 -5.63 3.49
N GLY A 120 9.04 -4.41 3.28
CA GLY A 120 7.67 -4.02 3.63
C GLY A 120 6.63 -4.79 2.82
N THR A 121 6.85 -4.92 1.51
CA THR A 121 5.94 -5.68 0.64
C THR A 121 5.89 -7.15 1.01
N LYS A 122 7.04 -7.77 1.29
CA LYS A 122 7.12 -9.17 1.72
C LYS A 122 6.43 -9.39 3.06
N ALA A 123 6.62 -8.48 4.02
CA ALA A 123 5.98 -8.56 5.33
C ALA A 123 4.45 -8.47 5.22
N VAL A 124 3.93 -7.54 4.41
CA VAL A 124 2.49 -7.44 4.13
C VAL A 124 1.98 -8.71 3.44
N ALA A 125 2.66 -9.21 2.41
CA ALA A 125 2.26 -10.45 1.73
C ALA A 125 2.16 -11.65 2.70
N GLN A 126 3.14 -11.79 3.59
CA GLN A 126 3.13 -12.80 4.65
C GLN A 126 1.95 -12.60 5.61
N ALA A 127 1.71 -11.39 6.12
CA ALA A 127 0.60 -11.13 7.04
C ALA A 127 -0.77 -11.35 6.41
N VAL A 128 -0.95 -11.05 5.12
CA VAL A 128 -2.19 -11.37 4.41
C VAL A 128 -2.39 -12.89 4.32
N ALA A 129 -1.34 -13.65 4.00
CA ALA A 129 -1.39 -15.10 4.00
C ALA A 129 -1.70 -15.68 5.39
N ASP A 130 -1.09 -15.15 6.45
CA ASP A 130 -1.34 -15.58 7.83
C ASP A 130 -2.77 -15.26 8.28
N ALA A 131 -3.27 -14.05 7.99
CA ALA A 131 -4.65 -13.69 8.27
C ALA A 131 -5.64 -14.61 7.53
N THR A 132 -5.31 -14.99 6.29
CA THR A 132 -6.11 -15.93 5.49
C THR A 132 -6.14 -17.31 6.12
N ALA A 133 -4.98 -17.83 6.54
CA ALA A 133 -4.89 -19.09 7.28
C ALA A 133 -5.69 -19.06 8.59
N ASN A 134 -5.82 -17.88 9.21
CA ASN A 134 -6.63 -17.62 10.40
C ASN A 134 -8.12 -17.35 10.11
N GLY A 135 -8.57 -17.52 8.87
CA GLY A 135 -9.98 -17.44 8.49
C GLY A 135 -10.45 -16.09 7.93
N ALA A 136 -9.54 -15.15 7.67
CA ALA A 136 -9.87 -13.96 6.89
C ALA A 136 -10.06 -14.31 5.41
N PHE A 137 -10.90 -13.55 4.71
CA PHE A 137 -10.96 -13.57 3.25
C PHE A 137 -9.95 -12.56 2.68
N SER A 138 -9.06 -12.99 1.78
CA SER A 138 -8.11 -12.10 1.10
C SER A 138 -8.32 -12.05 -0.41
N LEU A 139 -8.43 -10.84 -0.94
CA LEU A 139 -8.52 -10.52 -2.36
C LEU A 139 -7.26 -9.76 -2.78
N ILE A 140 -6.42 -10.39 -3.57
CA ILE A 140 -5.22 -9.76 -4.15
C ILE A 140 -5.57 -9.28 -5.55
N GLY A 141 -5.30 -8.01 -5.88
CA GLY A 141 -5.48 -7.53 -7.24
C GLY A 141 -4.47 -6.45 -7.62
N GLY A 142 -4.39 -6.17 -8.92
CA GLY A 142 -3.34 -5.34 -9.50
C GLY A 142 -2.11 -6.15 -9.85
N GLY A 143 -1.47 -5.83 -10.99
CA GLY A 143 -0.34 -6.61 -11.51
C GLY A 143 0.79 -6.77 -10.50
N ASP A 144 1.14 -5.68 -9.80
CA ASP A 144 2.30 -5.65 -8.90
C ASP A 144 2.06 -6.43 -7.60
N SER A 145 0.87 -6.32 -6.98
CA SER A 145 0.54 -7.14 -5.80
C SER A 145 0.49 -8.62 -6.15
N VAL A 146 -0.04 -8.98 -7.33
CA VAL A 146 -0.04 -10.35 -7.82
C VAL A 146 1.40 -10.84 -8.08
N ALA A 147 2.25 -10.01 -8.67
CA ALA A 147 3.66 -10.32 -8.86
C ALA A 147 4.39 -10.50 -7.52
N ALA A 148 4.10 -9.68 -6.52
CA ALA A 148 4.68 -9.77 -5.19
C ALA A 148 4.31 -11.08 -4.47
N VAL A 149 3.02 -11.46 -4.43
CA VAL A 149 2.62 -12.74 -3.78
C VAL A 149 3.22 -13.95 -4.48
N ASN A 150 3.37 -13.90 -5.82
CA ASN A 150 4.06 -14.94 -6.58
C ASN A 150 5.55 -14.99 -6.24
N LYS A 151 6.24 -13.85 -6.29
CA LYS A 151 7.68 -13.72 -5.99
C LYS A 151 8.03 -14.28 -4.62
N PHE A 152 7.17 -14.06 -3.63
CA PHE A 152 7.42 -14.48 -2.25
C PHE A 152 6.76 -15.81 -1.85
N GLY A 153 6.09 -16.50 -2.78
CA GLY A 153 5.54 -17.84 -2.54
C GLY A 153 4.27 -17.88 -1.67
N TYR A 154 3.43 -16.85 -1.77
CA TYR A 154 2.16 -16.73 -1.02
C TYR A 154 0.91 -16.93 -1.87
N SER A 155 1.03 -17.17 -3.18
CA SER A 155 -0.12 -17.23 -4.10
C SER A 155 -1.14 -18.30 -3.73
N GLU A 156 -0.69 -19.48 -3.28
CA GLU A 156 -1.56 -20.57 -2.82
C GLU A 156 -2.05 -20.39 -1.38
N LYS A 157 -1.68 -19.29 -0.71
CA LYS A 157 -2.00 -18.99 0.69
C LYS A 157 -2.96 -17.81 0.85
N VAL A 158 -3.46 -17.26 -0.25
CA VAL A 158 -4.48 -16.20 -0.28
C VAL A 158 -5.80 -16.74 -0.81
N SER A 159 -6.93 -16.10 -0.50
CA SER A 159 -8.25 -16.64 -0.88
C SER A 159 -8.54 -16.49 -2.36
N TYR A 160 -8.16 -15.35 -2.95
CA TYR A 160 -8.42 -15.08 -4.36
C TYR A 160 -7.40 -14.11 -4.97
N ILE A 161 -6.93 -14.45 -6.17
CA ILE A 161 -6.07 -13.61 -6.99
C ILE A 161 -6.88 -13.12 -8.19
N SER A 162 -7.14 -11.82 -8.23
CA SER A 162 -7.85 -11.16 -9.32
C SER A 162 -6.92 -10.92 -10.51
N THR A 163 -7.33 -11.42 -11.68
CA THR A 163 -6.72 -11.09 -12.97
C THR A 163 -7.29 -9.81 -13.58
N GLY A 164 -8.28 -9.19 -12.94
CA GLY A 164 -8.98 -8.01 -13.45
C GLY A 164 -8.19 -6.70 -13.36
N GLY A 165 -7.04 -6.67 -12.67
CA GLY A 165 -6.24 -5.45 -12.50
C GLY A 165 -7.08 -4.26 -12.04
N GLY A 166 -7.05 -3.16 -12.79
CA GLY A 166 -7.86 -1.95 -12.52
C GLY A 166 -9.38 -2.18 -12.58
N ALA A 167 -9.87 -3.14 -13.37
CA ALA A 167 -11.30 -3.45 -13.44
C ALA A 167 -11.85 -3.99 -12.11
N MET A 168 -10.99 -4.62 -11.28
CA MET A 168 -11.38 -5.02 -9.92
C MET A 168 -11.68 -3.81 -9.05
N LEU A 169 -10.84 -2.77 -9.12
CA LEU A 169 -11.05 -1.53 -8.36
C LEU A 169 -12.29 -0.80 -8.85
N GLU A 170 -12.48 -0.68 -10.17
CA GLU A 170 -13.70 -0.07 -10.73
C GLU A 170 -14.98 -0.79 -10.27
N PHE A 171 -14.95 -2.12 -10.20
CA PHE A 171 -16.07 -2.90 -9.68
C PHE A 171 -16.32 -2.62 -8.19
N LEU A 172 -15.25 -2.53 -7.38
CA LEU A 172 -15.34 -2.19 -5.95
C LEU A 172 -15.79 -0.75 -5.70
N GLU A 173 -15.49 0.18 -6.62
CA GLU A 173 -16.03 1.54 -6.65
C GLU A 173 -17.54 1.58 -6.96
N GLY A 174 -18.14 0.43 -7.31
CA GLY A 174 -19.56 0.31 -7.65
C GLY A 174 -19.88 0.65 -9.10
N LYS A 175 -18.86 0.78 -9.97
CA LYS A 175 -19.08 1.01 -11.40
C LYS A 175 -19.65 -0.24 -12.06
N THR A 176 -20.54 -0.03 -13.03
CA THR A 176 -21.02 -1.13 -13.87
C THR A 176 -19.97 -1.45 -14.92
N LEU A 177 -19.38 -2.64 -14.84
CA LEU A 177 -18.45 -3.12 -15.86
C LEU A 177 -19.22 -3.52 -17.12
N PRO A 178 -18.92 -2.93 -18.30
CA PRO A 178 -19.66 -3.20 -19.53
C PRO A 178 -19.72 -4.69 -19.91
N GLY A 179 -18.61 -5.42 -19.73
CA GLY A 179 -18.54 -6.85 -20.02
C GLY A 179 -19.38 -7.72 -19.07
N VAL A 180 -19.55 -7.32 -17.80
CA VAL A 180 -20.41 -8.01 -16.84
C VAL A 180 -21.88 -7.69 -17.10
N ALA A 181 -22.19 -6.45 -17.47
CA ALA A 181 -23.54 -6.01 -17.81
C ALA A 181 -24.10 -6.74 -19.04
N ALA A 182 -23.25 -7.03 -20.03
CA ALA A 182 -23.64 -7.75 -21.25
C ALA A 182 -24.03 -9.23 -21.01
N LEU A 183 -23.70 -9.80 -19.84
CA LEU A 183 -24.01 -11.18 -19.48
C LEU A 183 -25.24 -11.32 -18.56
N ARG A 184 -25.86 -10.20 -18.18
CA ARG A 184 -27.05 -10.17 -17.32
C ARG A 184 -28.34 -10.26 -18.10
#